data_AF-A0A840Y5E4-F1
#
_entry.id   AF-A0A840Y5E4-F1
#
_cell.length_a   1.000
_cell.length_b   1.000
_cell.length_c   1.000
_cell.angle_alpha   90.00
_cell.angle_beta   90.00
_cell.angle_gamma   90.00
#
_symmetry.space_group_name_H-M   'P 1'
#
loop_
_entity.id
_entity.type
_entity.pdbx_description
1 polymer ?
#
loop_
_entity_poly.entity_id
_entity_poly.type
_entity_poly.pdbx_seq_one_letter_code
_entity_poly.pdbx_strand_id
1 'polypeptide(L)' 'MSEDVAMAGALAEARAAFEADELVRDLPPGRPERRERMRQIIHAVAATWGVERMELTMALASNSARDAAGE' A
#
# COMPACT_ATOMS: atom_id res chain seq x y z
N MET A 1 -5.83 -19.55 5.33
CA MET A 1 -5.52 -18.35 6.13
C MET A 1 -6.83 -17.61 6.34
N SER A 2 -7.07 -17.04 7.52
CA SER A 2 -8.23 -16.15 7.71
C SER A 2 -8.03 -14.89 6.86
N GLU A 3 -9.14 -14.32 6.38
CA GLU A 3 -9.13 -13.11 5.55
C GLU A 3 -8.41 -11.94 6.25
N ASP A 4 -8.59 -11.81 7.57
CA ASP A 4 -7.88 -10.84 8.42
C ASP A 4 -6.35 -11.03 8.41
N VAL A 5 -5.88 -12.27 8.40
CA VAL A 5 -4.44 -12.58 8.40
C VAL A 5 -3.83 -12.25 7.03
N ALA A 6 -4.57 -12.53 5.95
CA ALA A 6 -4.14 -12.18 4.60
C ALA A 6 -4.09 -10.65 4.41
N MET A 7 -5.11 -9.93 4.88
CA MET A 7 -5.15 -8.47 4.81
C MET A 7 -4.05 -7.81 5.65
N ALA A 8 -3.80 -8.29 6.87
CA ALA A 8 -2.72 -7.78 7.71
C ALA A 8 -1.34 -8.01 7.08
N GLY A 9 -1.12 -9.19 6.48
CA GLY A 9 0.10 -9.51 5.73
C GLY A 9 0.29 -8.61 4.51
N ALA A 10 -0.76 -8.43 3.71
CA ALA A 10 -0.75 -7.55 2.56
C ALA A 10 -0.45 -6.08 2.93
N LEU A 11 -1.01 -5.59 4.05
CA LEU A 11 -0.73 -4.24 4.54
C LEU A 11 0.74 -4.06 4.95
N ALA A 12 1.29 -5.02 5.70
CA ALA A 12 2.68 -4.97 6.14
C ALA A 12 3.64 -5.03 4.94
N GLU A 13 3.39 -5.91 3.98
CA GLU A 13 4.21 -6.04 2.77
C GLU A 13 4.12 -4.81 1.87
N ALA A 14 2.91 -4.27 1.66
CA ALA A 14 2.73 -3.04 0.87
C ALA A 14 3.48 -1.85 1.49
N ARG A 15 3.45 -1.70 2.82
CA ARG A 15 4.22 -0.66 3.52
C ARG A 15 5.72 -0.85 3.34
N ALA A 16 6.23 -2.06 3.57
CA ALA A 16 7.65 -2.36 3.37
C ALA A 16 8.09 -2.11 1.92
N ALA A 17 7.26 -2.46 0.94
CA ALA A 17 7.53 -2.21 -0.46
C ALA A 17 7.53 -0.70 -0.80
N PHE A 18 6.63 0.09 -0.23
CA PHE A 18 6.66 1.54 -0.38
C PHE A 18 7.91 2.18 0.24
N GLU A 19 8.36 1.70 1.40
CA GLU A 19 9.57 2.18 2.07
C GLU A 19 10.87 1.73 1.38
N ALA A 20 10.83 0.64 0.62
CA ALA A 20 11.96 0.15 -0.16
C ALA A 20 12.04 0.79 -1.56
N ASP A 21 10.95 1.37 -2.07
CA ASP A 21 10.88 1.88 -3.44
C ASP A 21 11.26 3.37 -3.52
N GLU A 22 12.39 3.65 -4.20
CA GLU A 22 12.95 5.00 -4.37
C GLU A 22 11.96 5.95 -5.06
N LEU A 23 11.17 5.48 -6.04
CA LEU A 23 10.19 6.33 -6.72
C LEU A 23 9.03 6.69 -5.79
N VAL A 24 8.64 5.80 -4.89
CA VAL A 24 7.57 6.09 -3.91
C VAL A 24 8.05 7.05 -2.83
N ARG A 25 9.32 6.94 -2.43
CA ARG A 25 9.95 7.76 -1.39
C ARG A 25 10.38 9.15 -1.85
N ASP A 26 11.09 9.22 -2.97
CA ASP A 26 11.82 10.42 -3.35
C ASP A 26 11.00 11.35 -4.24
N LEU A 27 9.97 10.81 -4.91
CA LEU A 27 9.05 11.65 -5.68
C LEU A 27 8.01 12.32 -4.78
N PRO A 28 7.68 13.60 -5.05
CA PRO A 28 6.63 14.28 -4.31
C PRO A 28 5.25 13.66 -4.57
N PRO A 29 4.31 13.80 -3.61
CA PRO A 29 2.93 13.42 -3.83
C PRO A 29 2.33 14.14 -5.05
N GLY A 30 1.48 13.44 -5.79
CA GLY A 30 0.84 13.97 -7.01
C GLY A 30 1.59 13.70 -8.32
N ARG A 31 2.87 13.28 -8.27
CA ARG A 31 3.60 12.86 -9.48
C ARG A 31 2.96 11.61 -10.12
N PRO A 32 2.68 11.62 -11.43
CA PRO A 32 2.12 10.47 -12.13
C PRO A 32 2.95 9.19 -11.94
N GLU A 33 4.27 9.30 -11.99
CA GLU A 33 5.22 8.19 -11.87
C GLU A 33 5.15 7.54 -10.49
N ARG A 34 5.09 8.37 -9.45
CA ARG A 34 4.89 7.91 -8.07
C ARG A 34 3.58 7.15 -7.92
N ARG A 35 2.47 7.71 -8.43
CA ARG A 35 1.14 7.08 -8.36
C ARG A 35 1.09 5.77 -9.13
N GLU A 36 1.72 5.74 -10.30
CA GLU A 36 1.87 4.53 -11.11
C GLU A 36 2.60 3.44 -10.32
N ARG A 37 3.72 3.81 -9.70
CA ARG A 37 4.54 2.87 -8.95
C ARG A 37 3.83 2.32 -7.72
N MET A 38 3.18 3.19 -6.95
CA MET A 38 2.34 2.77 -5.82
C MET A 38 1.25 1.81 -6.28
N ARG A 39 0.60 2.07 -7.42
CA ARG A 39 -0.44 1.18 -7.95
C ARG A 39 0.10 -0.19 -8.35
N GLN A 40 1.29 -0.24 -8.95
CA GLN A 40 1.95 -1.50 -9.31
C GLN A 40 2.27 -2.33 -8.06
N ILE A 41 2.79 -1.69 -7.01
CA ILE A 41 3.09 -2.35 -5.73
C ILE A 41 1.81 -2.91 -5.11
N ILE A 42 0.74 -2.11 -4.99
CA ILE A 42 -0.54 -2.56 -4.44
C ILE A 42 -1.10 -3.74 -5.25
N HIS A 43 -1.03 -3.68 -6.57
CA HIS A 43 -1.50 -4.77 -7.44
C HIS A 43 -0.69 -6.05 -7.23
N ALA A 44 0.64 -5.96 -7.15
CA ALA A 44 1.50 -7.11 -6.92
C ALA A 44 1.23 -7.75 -5.55
N VAL A 45 1.17 -6.94 -4.50
CA VAL A 45 0.92 -7.42 -3.14
C VAL A 45 -0.47 -8.04 -3.01
N ALA A 46 -1.50 -7.39 -3.57
CA ALA A 46 -2.85 -7.94 -3.58
C ALA A 46 -2.91 -9.32 -4.24
N ALA A 47 -2.22 -9.50 -5.37
CA ALA A 47 -2.14 -10.77 -6.07
C ALA A 47 -1.37 -11.84 -5.26
N THR A 48 -0.27 -11.48 -4.60
CA THR A 48 0.53 -12.40 -3.76
C THR A 48 -0.26 -12.92 -2.56
N TRP A 49 -1.01 -12.05 -1.88
CA TRP A 49 -1.76 -12.39 -0.68
C TRP A 49 -3.19 -12.89 -0.97
N GLY A 50 -3.62 -12.83 -2.23
CA GLY A 50 -4.98 -13.22 -2.63
C GLY A 50 -6.07 -12.32 -2.05
N VAL A 51 -5.77 -11.03 -1.85
CA VAL A 51 -6.72 -10.04 -1.30
C VAL A 51 -7.23 -9.12 -2.41
N GLU A 52 -8.39 -8.49 -2.19
CA GLU A 52 -8.92 -7.53 -3.14
C GLU A 52 -8.08 -6.25 -3.18
N ARG A 53 -7.68 -5.84 -4.38
CA ARG A 53 -6.92 -4.59 -4.59
C ARG A 53 -7.64 -3.37 -4.01
N MET A 54 -8.96 -3.32 -4.16
CA MET A 54 -9.76 -2.19 -3.67
C MET A 54 -9.71 -2.10 -2.15
N GLU A 55 -9.90 -3.23 -1.46
CA GLU A 55 -9.82 -3.30 0.00
C GLU A 55 -8.45 -2.92 0.53
N LEU A 56 -7.38 -3.46 -0.07
CA LEU A 56 -6.01 -3.11 0.29
C LEU A 56 -5.75 -1.60 0.10
N THR A 57 -6.25 -1.02 -1.00
CA THR A 57 -6.12 0.42 -1.26
C THR A 57 -6.84 1.26 -0.20
N MET A 58 -8.07 0.88 0.17
CA MET A 58 -8.84 1.57 1.20
C MET A 58 -8.15 1.46 2.58
N ALA A 59 -7.66 0.28 2.93
CA ALA A 59 -6.96 0.07 4.19
C ALA A 59 -5.64 0.86 4.28
N LEU A 60 -4.90 0.98 3.17
CA LEU A 60 -3.71 1.85 3.09
C LEU A 60 -4.07 3.33 3.21
N ALA A 61 -5.14 3.78 2.56
CA ALA A 61 -5.59 5.18 2.61
C ALA A 61 -6.07 5.59 4.01
N SER A 62 -6.87 4.75 4.68
CA SER A 62 -7.36 5.00 6.03
C SER A 62 -6.22 5.09 7.05
N ASN A 63 -5.20 4.25 6.91
CA ASN A 63 -4.02 4.29 7.75
C ASN A 63 -3.16 5.54 7.50
N SER A 64 -2.95 5.89 6.22
CA SER A 64 -2.17 7.08 5.87
C SER A 64 -2.81 8.38 6.38
N ALA A 65 -4.15 8.45 6.37
CA ALA A 65 -4.89 9.57 6.94
C ALA A 65 -4.72 9.68 8.47
N ARG A 66 -4.63 8.53 9.16
CA ARG A 66 -4.44 8.47 10.62
C ARG A 66 -3.02 8.88 11.02
N ASP A 67 -2.01 8.41 10.29
CA ASP A 67 -0.61 8.83 10.44
C ASP A 67 -0.45 10.34 10.21
N ALA A 68 -1.15 10.92 9.24
CA ALA A 68 -1.15 12.36 8.98
C ALA A 68 -1.91 13.19 10.03
N ALA A 69 -2.83 12.57 10.78
CA ALA A 69 -3.63 13.22 11.82
C ALA A 69 -2.94 13.24 13.19
N GLY A 70 -1.83 12.51 13.37
CA GLY A 70 -0.95 12.62 14.54
C GLY A 70 -1.59 12.13 15.85
N GLU A 71 -2.08 10.90 15.89
CA GLU A 71 -2.32 10.17 17.16
C GLU A 71 -1.06 9.46 17.65
#